data_AF-A0AAV3M392-F1
#
_entry.id   AF-A0AAV3M392-F1
#
_cell.length_a   1.000
_cell.length_b   1.000
_cell.length_c   1.000
_cell.angle_alpha   90.00
_cell.angle_beta   90.00
_cell.angle_gamma   90.00
#
_symmetry.space_group_name_H-M   'P 1'
#
loop_
_entity.id
_entity.type
_entity.pdbx_description
1 polymer ?
#
loop_
_entity_poly.entity_id
_entity_poly.type
_entity_poly.pdbx_seq_one_letter_code
_entity_poly.pdbx_strand_id
1 'polypeptide(L)'
;MSEKQNIYALLGNHLRKARVRKGLSGQELATIIQLSQQQVSRYELGVNKLSLDKLIEIAILLEMDIHEITTMIARQFEKEKNNSEDVMLASF
;
A
#
# COMPACT_ATOMS: atom_id res chain seq x y z
N MET A 1 -11.50 2.69 17.06
CA MET A 1 -10.79 1.71 16.21
C MET A 1 -9.33 2.11 16.22
N SER A 2 -8.49 1.32 16.91
CA SER A 2 -7.07 1.62 17.14
C SER A 2 -6.36 1.92 15.82
N GLU A 3 -5.66 3.06 15.76
CA GLU A 3 -4.74 3.45 14.68
C GLU A 3 -3.56 2.47 14.63
N LYS A 4 -3.79 1.26 14.12
CA LYS A 4 -2.72 0.52 13.47
C LYS A 4 -2.38 1.29 12.21
N GLN A 5 -1.14 1.72 12.09
CA GLN A 5 -0.57 2.22 10.84
C GLN A 5 -0.74 1.10 9.81
N ASN A 6 -1.79 1.19 9.01
CA ASN A 6 -2.25 0.08 8.19
C ASN A 6 -1.29 -0.08 7.01
N ILE A 7 -0.59 -1.22 6.92
CA ILE A 7 0.32 -1.53 5.82
C ILE A 7 -0.33 -1.32 4.44
N TYR A 8 -1.63 -1.57 4.32
CA TYR A 8 -2.39 -1.35 3.09
C TYR A 8 -2.55 0.14 2.77
N ALA A 9 -2.62 1.02 3.77
CA ALA A 9 -2.68 2.47 3.55
C ALA A 9 -1.31 3.02 3.12
N LEU A 10 -0.22 2.49 3.69
CA LEU A 10 1.15 2.81 3.23
C LEU A 10 1.33 2.39 1.77
N LEU A 11 1.02 1.12 1.46
CA LEU A 11 1.10 0.58 0.10
C LEU A 11 0.22 1.37 -0.87
N GLY A 12 -1.05 1.61 -0.50
CA GLY A 12 -2.00 2.36 -1.31
C GLY A 12 -1.53 3.78 -1.63
N ASN A 13 -0.87 4.46 -0.69
CA ASN A 13 -0.28 5.77 -0.91
C ASN A 13 0.84 5.73 -1.96
N HIS A 14 1.70 4.71 -1.91
CA HIS A 14 2.75 4.51 -2.89
C HIS A 14 2.20 4.21 -4.29
N LEU A 15 1.17 3.36 -4.39
CA LEU A 15 0.46 3.10 -5.65
C LEU A 15 -0.14 4.39 -6.23
N ARG A 16 -0.81 5.19 -5.39
CA ARG A 16 -1.39 6.49 -5.80
C ARG A 16 -0.32 7.44 -6.33
N LYS A 17 0.81 7.56 -5.64
CA LYS A 17 1.94 8.41 -6.09
C LYS A 17 2.48 7.95 -7.44
N ALA A 18 2.68 6.64 -7.62
CA ALA A 18 3.15 6.08 -8.89
C ALA A 18 2.14 6.33 -10.03
N ARG A 19 0.84 6.13 -9.77
CA ARG A 19 -0.23 6.44 -10.72
C ARG A 19 -0.19 7.90 -11.15
N VAL A 20 -0.10 8.83 -10.20
CA VAL A 20 -0.05 10.28 -10.49
C VAL A 20 1.22 10.65 -11.27
N ARG A 21 2.38 10.04 -10.95
CA ARG A 21 3.62 10.25 -11.74
C ARG A 21 3.48 9.78 -13.19
N LYS A 22 2.71 8.73 -13.44
CA LYS A 22 2.34 8.28 -14.80
C LYS A 22 1.27 9.15 -15.48
N GLY A 23 0.76 10.18 -14.81
CA GLY A 23 -0.26 11.08 -15.37
C GLY A 23 -1.66 10.46 -15.44
N LEU A 24 -1.89 9.33 -14.77
CA LEU A 24 -3.18 8.64 -14.81
C LEU A 24 -4.13 9.14 -13.72
N SER A 25 -5.37 9.40 -14.08
CA SER A 25 -6.48 9.53 -13.14
C SER A 25 -6.85 8.17 -12.52
N GLY A 26 -7.58 8.20 -11.39
CA GLY A 26 -8.05 6.97 -10.77
C GLY A 26 -9.02 6.18 -11.66
N GLN A 27 -9.79 6.87 -12.51
CA GLN A 27 -10.70 6.24 -13.46
C GLN A 27 -9.93 5.57 -14.61
N GLU A 28 -8.89 6.20 -15.13
CA GLU A 28 -8.06 5.61 -16.19
C GLU A 28 -7.35 4.35 -15.69
N LEU A 29 -6.74 4.40 -14.49
CA LEU A 29 -6.15 3.20 -13.89
C LEU A 29 -7.20 2.09 -13.74
N ALA A 30 -8.37 2.43 -13.19
CA ALA A 30 -9.46 1.48 -12.98
C ALA A 30 -9.89 0.80 -14.29
N THR A 31 -10.03 1.56 -15.37
CA THR A 31 -10.34 1.03 -16.69
C THR A 31 -9.25 0.07 -17.19
N ILE A 32 -7.96 0.40 -17.01
CA ILE A 32 -6.85 -0.44 -17.46
C ILE A 32 -6.82 -1.79 -16.72
N ILE A 33 -6.98 -1.77 -15.39
CA ILE A 33 -6.93 -2.99 -14.56
C ILE A 33 -8.30 -3.66 -14.37
N GLN A 34 -9.30 -3.23 -15.15
CA GLN A 34 -10.66 -3.78 -15.19
C GLN A 34 -11.35 -3.79 -13.82
N LEU A 35 -11.22 -2.69 -13.07
CA LEU A 35 -11.88 -2.48 -11.79
C LEU A 35 -12.76 -1.23 -11.82
N SER A 36 -13.59 -1.07 -10.80
CA SER A 36 -14.28 0.21 -10.57
C SER A 36 -13.32 1.26 -10.00
N GLN A 37 -13.54 2.54 -10.32
CA GLN A 37 -12.77 3.63 -9.73
C GLN A 37 -12.87 3.65 -8.19
N GLN A 38 -14.02 3.25 -7.65
CA GLN A 38 -14.20 3.11 -6.20
C GLN A 38 -13.28 2.04 -5.60
N GLN A 39 -13.07 0.90 -6.29
CA GLN A 39 -12.11 -0.12 -5.85
C GLN A 39 -10.68 0.41 -5.88
N VAL A 40 -10.29 1.10 -6.95
CA VAL A 40 -8.97 1.76 -7.02
C VAL A 40 -8.79 2.74 -5.86
N SER A 41 -9.80 3.58 -5.58
CA SER A 41 -9.78 4.50 -4.43
C SER A 41 -9.61 3.77 -3.09
N ARG A 42 -10.35 2.67 -2.88
CA ARG A 42 -10.23 1.85 -1.66
C ARG A 42 -8.86 1.20 -1.52
N TYR A 43 -8.23 0.81 -2.62
CA TYR A 43 -6.85 0.32 -2.63
C TYR A 43 -5.86 1.41 -2.26
N GLU A 44 -5.98 2.59 -2.87
CA GLU A 44 -5.09 3.73 -2.60
C GLU A 44 -5.22 4.27 -1.18
N LEU A 45 -6.40 4.15 -0.57
CA LEU A 45 -6.65 4.52 0.82
C LEU A 45 -6.31 3.39 1.81
N GLY A 46 -6.03 2.17 1.33
CA GLY A 46 -5.78 1.00 2.18
C GLY A 46 -7.00 0.49 2.95
N VAL A 47 -8.20 0.90 2.54
CA VAL A 47 -9.48 0.44 3.13
C VAL A 47 -9.72 -1.02 2.75
N ASN A 48 -9.45 -1.37 1.49
CA ASN A 48 -9.51 -2.74 1.02
C ASN A 48 -8.11 -3.34 0.95
N LYS A 49 -7.99 -4.60 1.41
CA LYS A 49 -6.78 -5.39 1.20
C LYS A 49 -6.57 -5.64 -0.29
N LEU A 50 -5.32 -5.52 -0.70
CA LEU A 50 -4.88 -5.86 -2.05
C LEU A 50 -4.38 -7.30 -2.03
N SER A 51 -4.86 -8.12 -2.96
CA SER A 51 -4.32 -9.45 -3.17
C SER A 51 -2.95 -9.35 -3.87
N LEU A 52 -2.12 -10.38 -3.72
CA LEU A 52 -0.75 -10.35 -4.25
C LEU A 52 -0.72 -10.23 -5.78
N ASP A 53 -1.59 -10.95 -6.47
CA ASP A 53 -1.77 -10.88 -7.93
C ASP A 53 -2.10 -9.45 -8.38
N LYS A 54 -3.04 -8.77 -7.72
CA LYS A 54 -3.39 -7.37 -8.04
C LYS A 54 -2.25 -6.41 -7.73
N LEU A 55 -1.45 -6.68 -6.71
CA LEU A 55 -0.30 -5.85 -6.39
C LEU A 55 0.74 -5.93 -7.50
N ILE A 56 1.07 -7.16 -7.94
CA ILE A 56 2.04 -7.36 -9.01
C ILE A 56 1.54 -6.75 -10.32
N GLU A 57 0.26 -6.95 -10.67
CA GLU A 57 -0.35 -6.35 -11.87
C GLU A 57 -0.23 -4.82 -11.87
N ILE A 58 -0.64 -4.16 -10.78
CA ILE A 58 -0.57 -2.70 -10.66
C ILE A 58 0.88 -2.21 -10.63
N ALA A 59 1.79 -2.91 -9.95
CA ALA A 59 3.19 -2.54 -9.87
C ALA A 59 3.86 -2.56 -11.25
N ILE A 60 3.61 -3.60 -12.05
CA ILE A 60 4.11 -3.69 -13.44
C ILE A 60 3.55 -2.53 -14.28
N LEU A 61 2.23 -2.32 -14.22
CA LEU A 61 1.57 -1.26 -14.99
C LEU A 61 2.12 0.13 -14.65
N LEU A 62 2.36 0.39 -13.37
CA LEU A 62 2.85 1.66 -12.85
C LEU A 62 4.38 1.77 -12.87
N GLU A 63 5.10 0.78 -13.43
CA GLU A 63 6.57 0.73 -13.49
C GLU A 63 7.22 0.92 -12.11
N MET A 64 6.66 0.26 -11.10
CA MET A 64 7.18 0.28 -9.74
C MET A 64 8.16 -0.86 -9.52
N ASP A 65 9.25 -0.58 -8.81
CA ASP A 65 10.20 -1.60 -8.38
C ASP A 65 9.62 -2.42 -7.22
N ILE A 66 9.48 -3.74 -7.42
CA ILE A 66 9.04 -4.68 -6.39
C ILE A 66 10.01 -4.71 -5.21
N HIS A 67 11.31 -4.50 -5.42
CA HIS A 67 12.29 -4.42 -4.34
C HIS A 67 12.05 -3.20 -3.45
N GLU A 68 11.64 -2.05 -4.01
CA GLU A 68 11.27 -0.88 -3.24
C GLU A 68 10.01 -1.15 -2.40
N ILE A 69 8.99 -1.76 -3.01
CA ILE A 69 7.73 -2.11 -2.33
C ILE A 69 7.99 -3.06 -1.16
N THR A 70 8.72 -4.15 -1.39
CA THR A 70 9.00 -5.17 -0.36
C THR A 70 9.88 -4.62 0.75
N THR A 71 10.89 -3.80 0.42
CA THR A 71 11.74 -3.12 1.41
C THR A 71 10.93 -2.17 2.29
N MET A 72 10.05 -1.37 1.70
CA MET A 72 9.15 -0.48 2.44
C MET A 72 8.25 -1.28 3.39
N ILE A 73 7.66 -2.38 2.91
CA ILE A 73 6.82 -3.26 3.73
C ILE A 73 7.62 -3.85 4.90
N ALA A 74 8.81 -4.40 4.64
CA ALA A 74 9.67 -4.99 5.66
C ALA A 74 10.03 -3.98 6.77
N ARG A 75 10.43 -2.76 6.39
CA ARG A 75 10.73 -1.68 7.34
C ARG A 75 9.54 -1.32 8.22
N GLN A 76 8.33 -1.34 7.67
CA GLN A 76 7.11 -1.06 8.43
C GLN A 76 6.87 -2.14 9.50
N PHE A 77 7.07 -3.42 9.15
CA PHE A 77 6.97 -4.52 10.10
C PHE A 77 8.04 -4.46 11.20
N GLU A 78 9.28 -4.14 10.86
CA GLU A 78 10.37 -3.97 11.83
C GLU A 78 10.05 -2.84 12.83
N LYS A 79 9.53 -1.72 12.34
CA LYS A 79 9.13 -0.58 13.18
C LYS A 79 8.00 -0.96 14.15
N GLU A 80 7.00 -1.70 13.68
CA GLU A 80 5.90 -2.18 14.53
C GLU A 80 6.39 -3.16 15.60
N LYS A 81 7.37 -4.01 15.27
CA LYS A 81 7.99 -4.95 16.22
C LYS A 81 8.75 -4.20 17.31
N ASN A 82 9.65 -3.29 16.94
CA ASN A 82 10.46 -2.53 17.90
C ASN A 82 9.57 -1.70 18.83
N ASN A 83 8.53 -1.05 18.30
CA ASN A 83 7.59 -0.27 19.12
C ASN A 83 6.78 -1.16 20.08
N SER A 84 6.50 -2.42 19.72
CA SER A 84 5.84 -3.37 20.61
C SER A 84 6.76 -3.87 21.73
N GLU A 85 8.05 -4.07 21.43
CA GLU A 85 9.07 -4.43 22.41
C GLU A 85 9.31 -3.30 23.42
N ASP A 86 9.42 -2.05 22.96
CA ASP A 86 9.58 -0.87 23.82
C ASP A 86 8.41 -0.68 24.79
N VAL A 87 7.17 -0.84 24.31
CA VAL A 87 5.96 -0.75 25.16
C VAL A 87 5.92 -1.88 26.20
N MET A 88 6.35 -3.08 25.83
CA MET A 88 6.41 -4.21 26.76
C MET A 88 7.46 -3.97 27.85
N LEU A 89 8.65 -3.47 27.50
CA LEU A 89 9.70 -3.13 28.46
C LEU A 89 9.31 -1.99 29.41
N ALA A 90 8.58 -0.98 28.92
CA ALA A 90 8.11 0.14 29.72
C ALA A 90 6.95 -0.20 30.68
N SER A 91 6.40 -1.41 30.61
CA SER A 91 5.27 -1.87 31.44
C SER A 91 5.66 -2.72 32.65
N PHE A 92 6.97 -2.92 32.89
CA PHE A 92 7.56 -3.53 34.08
C PHE A 92 8.29 -2.49 34.93
#